data_AF-D2ZY44-F1
#
_entry.id   AF-D2ZY44-F1
#
_cell.length_a   1.000
_cell.length_b   1.000
_cell.length_c   1.000
_cell.angle_alpha   90.00
_cell.angle_beta   90.00
_cell.angle_gamma   90.00
#
_symmetry.space_group_name_H-M   'P 1'
#
loop_
_entity.id
_entity.type
_entity.pdbx_description
1 polymer ?
#
loop_
_entity_poly.entity_id
_entity_poly.type
_entity_poly.pdbx_seq_one_letter_code
_entity_poly.pdbx_strand_id
1 'polypeptide(L)'
;MLGELKIIDEFADKFDFRMFGPALLEKEVNWPVDYNGNPMLFFIGLPANLLNKELDINLYCNIFITYDHEDDQHIYDLSDKNPEPNKSSCVILSDIRSSKVKK
;
A
#
# COMPACT_ATOMS: atom_id res chain seq x y z
N MET A 1 0.64 -31.77 -22.06
CA MET A 1 -0.62 -31.14 -21.62
C MET A 1 -0.26 -29.78 -21.07
N LEU A 2 -0.60 -28.71 -21.77
CA LEU A 2 -0.57 -27.35 -21.21
C LEU A 2 -1.88 -27.20 -20.43
N GLY A 3 -1.81 -26.91 -19.14
CA GLY A 3 -2.99 -26.74 -18.29
C GLY A 3 -3.87 -25.60 -18.80
N GLU A 4 -5.19 -25.72 -18.65
CA GLU A 4 -6.13 -24.67 -19.01
C GLU A 4 -5.82 -23.38 -18.24
N LEU A 5 -5.63 -22.29 -18.98
CA LEU A 5 -5.50 -20.95 -18.40
C LEU A 5 -6.92 -20.42 -18.11
N LYS A 6 -7.23 -20.20 -16.84
CA LYS A 6 -8.54 -19.67 -16.42
C LYS A 6 -8.36 -18.21 -15.98
N ILE A 7 -8.93 -17.28 -16.74
CA ILE A 7 -9.03 -15.87 -16.34
C ILE A 7 -10.20 -15.78 -15.37
N ILE A 8 -9.92 -15.40 -14.13
CA ILE A 8 -10.93 -15.11 -13.11
C ILE A 8 -11.18 -13.61 -13.19
N ASP A 9 -12.19 -13.20 -13.95
CA ASP A 9 -12.61 -11.79 -14.07
C ASP A 9 -13.52 -11.43 -12.89
N GLU A 10 -12.97 -11.50 -11.68
CA GLU A 10 -13.62 -11.07 -10.45
C GLU A 10 -12.99 -9.75 -10.00
N PHE A 11 -13.81 -8.73 -9.77
CA PHE A 11 -13.32 -7.47 -9.20
C PHE A 11 -12.74 -7.74 -7.81
N ALA A 12 -11.52 -7.25 -7.59
CA ALA A 12 -10.85 -7.34 -6.30
C ALA A 12 -11.74 -6.75 -5.19
N ASP A 13 -11.93 -7.49 -4.09
CA ASP A 13 -12.63 -7.02 -2.91
C ASP A 13 -11.93 -5.76 -2.37
N LYS A 14 -12.65 -4.98 -1.56
CA LYS A 14 -12.16 -3.79 -0.89
C LYS A 14 -10.85 -4.04 -0.12
N PHE A 15 -10.65 -5.28 0.33
CA PHE A 15 -9.53 -5.70 1.18
C PHE A 15 -8.55 -6.64 0.48
N ASP A 16 -8.68 -6.82 -0.83
CA ASP A 16 -7.68 -7.52 -1.60
C ASP A 16 -6.39 -6.70 -1.70
N PHE A 17 -5.34 -7.39 -2.14
CA PHE A 17 -4.08 -6.76 -2.50
C PHE A 17 -4.30 -5.61 -3.52
N ARG A 18 -3.66 -4.47 -3.28
CA ARG A 18 -3.75 -3.27 -4.13
C ARG A 18 -2.35 -2.77 -4.45
N MET A 19 -2.13 -2.42 -5.70
CA MET A 19 -0.96 -1.67 -6.13
C MET A 19 -1.45 -0.44 -6.84
N PHE A 20 -0.97 0.73 -6.42
CA PHE A 20 -1.45 2.03 -6.88
C PHE A 20 -2.97 2.25 -6.67
N GLY A 21 -3.47 3.44 -6.98
CA GLY A 21 -4.86 3.82 -6.76
C GLY A 21 -5.14 4.34 -5.34
N PRO A 22 -6.39 4.29 -4.85
CA PRO A 22 -6.74 4.86 -3.55
C PRO A 22 -6.27 3.97 -2.40
N ALA A 23 -5.50 4.55 -1.48
CA ALA A 23 -5.10 3.91 -0.23
C ALA A 23 -6.31 3.66 0.67
N LEU A 24 -6.30 2.55 1.41
CA LEU A 24 -7.36 2.24 2.37
C LEU A 24 -6.98 2.83 3.74
N LEU A 25 -7.28 4.11 3.92
CA LEU A 25 -7.00 4.85 5.14
C LEU A 25 -8.30 5.18 5.90
N GLU A 26 -8.21 5.23 7.23
CA GLU A 26 -9.29 5.75 8.08
C GLU A 26 -9.40 7.27 7.90
N LYS A 27 -10.61 7.83 8.05
CA LYS A 27 -10.89 9.26 7.77
C LYS A 27 -10.05 10.22 8.62
N GLU A 28 -9.58 9.79 9.78
CA GLU A 28 -8.82 10.59 10.74
C GLU A 28 -7.30 10.55 10.47
N VAL A 29 -6.86 9.71 9.54
CA VAL A 29 -5.44 9.55 9.19
C VAL A 29 -5.05 10.58 8.13
N ASN A 30 -4.12 11.46 8.49
CA ASN A 30 -3.53 12.39 7.53
C ASN A 30 -2.73 11.63 6.46
N TRP A 31 -2.77 12.14 5.23
CA TRP A 31 -1.96 11.58 4.15
C TRP A 31 -0.46 11.70 4.50
N PRO A 32 0.35 10.65 4.31
CA PRO A 32 1.78 10.70 4.62
C PRO A 32 2.51 11.74 3.78
N VAL A 33 3.47 12.42 4.40
CA VAL A 33 4.39 13.35 3.74
C VAL A 33 5.83 12.94 3.98
N ASP A 34 6.70 13.25 3.02
CA ASP A 34 8.14 13.04 3.12
C ASP A 34 8.81 14.05 4.08
N TYR A 35 10.12 13.98 4.20
CA TYR A 35 10.91 14.87 5.06
C TYR A 35 10.90 16.35 4.61
N ASN A 36 10.50 16.63 3.37
CA ASN A 36 10.32 17.98 2.84
C ASN A 36 8.87 18.47 2.95
N GLY A 37 7.94 17.63 3.43
CA GLY A 37 6.52 17.93 3.50
C GLY A 37 5.76 17.65 2.19
N ASN A 38 6.37 16.98 1.22
CA ASN A 38 5.69 16.58 -0.01
C ASN A 38 4.83 15.33 0.23
N PRO A 39 3.61 15.24 -0.33
CA PRO A 39 2.80 14.03 -0.24
C PRO A 39 3.52 12.79 -0.77
N MET A 40 3.48 11.69 -0.02
CA MET A 40 4.05 10.42 -0.47
C MET A 40 3.09 9.70 -1.42
N LEU A 41 3.64 8.89 -2.32
CA LEU A 41 2.88 8.06 -3.24
C LEU A 41 2.43 6.78 -2.54
N PHE A 42 1.15 6.41 -2.67
CA PHE A 42 0.68 5.09 -2.28
C PHE A 42 1.24 4.04 -3.25
N PHE A 43 2.06 3.13 -2.72
CA PHE A 43 2.72 2.11 -3.52
C PHE A 43 1.91 0.83 -3.53
N ILE A 44 1.63 0.27 -2.34
CA ILE A 44 1.04 -1.05 -2.20
C ILE A 44 0.21 -1.15 -0.90
N GLY A 45 -0.89 -1.86 -0.99
CA GLY A 45 -1.80 -2.16 0.11
C GLY A 45 -2.03 -3.67 0.19
N LEU A 46 -1.97 -4.25 1.38
CA LEU A 46 -2.19 -5.67 1.56
C LEU A 46 -2.66 -6.02 2.98
N PRO A 47 -3.42 -7.13 3.14
CA PRO A 47 -3.70 -7.67 4.46
C PRO A 47 -2.41 -7.93 5.25
N ALA A 48 -2.33 -7.40 6.48
CA ALA A 48 -1.10 -7.44 7.28
C ALA A 48 -0.70 -8.88 7.65
N ASN A 49 -1.67 -9.78 7.74
CA ASN A 49 -1.45 -11.20 8.01
C ASN A 49 -0.69 -11.93 6.88
N LEU A 50 -0.60 -11.35 5.67
CA LEU A 50 0.27 -11.86 4.60
C LEU A 50 1.74 -11.56 4.86
N LEU A 51 2.05 -10.48 5.59
CA LEU A 51 3.42 -10.11 5.97
C LEU A 51 3.86 -10.87 7.22
N ASN A 52 2.97 -11.01 8.20
CA ASN A 52 3.23 -11.78 9.42
C ASN A 52 1.91 -12.40 9.92
N LYS A 53 1.87 -13.74 10.00
CA LYS A 53 0.69 -14.51 10.42
C LYS A 53 0.23 -14.24 11.86
N GLU A 54 1.07 -13.62 12.68
CA GLU A 54 0.73 -13.22 14.06
C GLU A 54 -0.07 -11.91 14.11
N LEU A 55 -0.13 -11.15 13.01
CA LEU A 55 -0.91 -9.92 12.93
C LEU A 55 -2.40 -10.22 12.70
N ASP A 56 -3.27 -9.39 13.29
CA ASP A 56 -4.73 -9.51 13.18
C ASP A 56 -5.17 -9.47 11.70
N ILE A 57 -6.04 -10.40 11.31
CA ILE A 57 -6.59 -10.52 9.95
C ILE A 57 -7.36 -9.28 9.48
N ASN A 58 -7.74 -8.40 10.40
CA ASN A 58 -8.41 -7.14 10.11
C ASN A 58 -7.46 -5.94 10.04
N LEU A 59 -6.15 -6.16 10.09
CA LEU A 59 -5.19 -5.10 9.80
C LEU A 59 -4.85 -5.10 8.32
N TYR A 60 -4.89 -3.93 7.71
CA TYR A 60 -4.47 -3.71 6.35
C TYR A 60 -3.25 -2.79 6.36
N CYS A 61 -2.17 -3.25 5.73
CA CYS A 61 -0.91 -2.54 5.63
C CYS A 61 -0.92 -1.70 4.36
N ASN A 62 -0.85 -0.38 4.51
CA ASN A 62 -0.65 0.56 3.42
C ASN A 62 0.80 1.04 3.45
N ILE A 63 1.50 0.90 2.34
CA ILE A 63 2.89 1.32 2.18
C ILE A 63 2.95 2.48 1.21
N PHE A 64 3.60 3.55 1.65
CA PHE A 64 3.81 4.78 0.92
C PHE A 64 5.29 4.96 0.67
N ILE A 65 5.65 5.52 -0.47
CA ILE A 65 7.03 5.82 -0.85
C ILE A 65 7.17 7.30 -1.22
N THR A 66 8.38 7.85 -1.05
CA THR A 66 8.71 9.13 -1.64
C THR A 66 8.59 9.03 -3.16
N TYR A 67 8.15 10.10 -3.80
CA TYR A 67 8.06 10.18 -5.24
C TYR A 67 8.41 11.59 -5.68
N ASP A 68 9.12 11.68 -6.79
CA ASP A 68 9.38 12.94 -7.46
C ASP A 68 8.56 12.97 -8.76
N HIS A 69 7.61 13.90 -8.84
CA HIS A 69 6.74 14.05 -10.01
C HIS A 69 7.52 14.51 -11.25
N GLU A 70 8.71 15.09 -11.09
CA GLU A 70 9.57 15.53 -12.19
C GLU A 70 10.57 14.44 -12.62
N ASP A 71 10.68 13.35 -11.86
CA ASP A 71 11.62 12.26 -12.11
C ASP A 71 10.98 10.88 -11.89
N ASP A 72 10.40 10.33 -12.97
CA ASP A 72 9.87 8.96 -12.96
C ASP A 72 10.94 7.89 -12.66
N GLN A 73 12.23 8.20 -12.86
CA GLN A 73 13.34 7.30 -12.52
C GLN A 73 13.55 7.21 -11.00
N HIS A 74 13.04 8.18 -10.24
CA HIS A 74 13.16 8.24 -8.78
C HIS A 74 12.72 6.95 -8.10
N ILE A 75 11.61 6.35 -8.53
CA ILE A 75 11.08 5.12 -7.92
C ILE A 75 12.07 3.95 -8.08
N TYR A 76 12.72 3.85 -9.23
CA TYR A 76 13.75 2.83 -9.47
C TYR A 76 15.04 3.15 -8.69
N ASP A 77 15.38 4.43 -8.59
CA ASP A 77 16.52 4.86 -7.79
C ASP A 77 16.34 4.56 -6.29
N LEU A 78 15.10 4.52 -5.78
CA LEU A 78 14.82 4.09 -4.41
C LEU A 78 15.25 2.64 -4.15
N SER A 79 15.21 1.75 -5.15
CA SER A 79 15.72 0.38 -4.99
C SER A 79 17.24 0.33 -5.08
N ASP A 80 17.83 1.11 -5.98
CA ASP A 80 19.23 0.96 -6.38
C ASP A 80 20.19 1.79 -5.51
N LYS A 81 19.76 2.97 -5.06
CA LYS A 81 20.63 3.94 -4.36
C LYS A 81 20.61 3.79 -2.83
N ASN A 82 19.93 2.77 -2.31
CA ASN A 82 19.82 2.44 -0.88
C ASN A 82 19.58 3.67 0.01
N PRO A 83 18.53 4.47 -0.27
CA PRO A 83 18.16 5.60 0.59
C PRO A 83 17.89 5.10 2.01
N GLU A 84 18.14 5.94 3.02
CA GLU A 84 17.83 5.58 4.40
C GLU A 84 16.35 5.13 4.48
N PRO A 85 16.06 3.86 4.86
CA PRO A 85 14.73 3.25 4.68
C PRO A 85 13.61 3.99 5.42
N ASN A 86 13.96 4.65 6.51
CA ASN A 86 13.08 5.46 7.34
C ASN A 86 12.75 6.84 6.74
N LYS A 87 13.38 7.23 5.63
CA LYS A 87 13.12 8.48 4.91
C LYS A 87 12.46 8.28 3.56
N SER A 88 12.51 7.07 3.00
CA SER A 88 11.95 6.75 1.69
C SER A 88 10.57 6.10 1.75
N SER A 89 10.16 5.58 2.90
CA SER A 89 8.90 4.85 3.03
C SER A 89 8.16 5.12 4.34
N CYS A 90 6.84 5.02 4.28
CA CYS A 90 5.95 5.10 5.43
C CYS A 90 4.98 3.91 5.39
N VAL A 91 4.77 3.27 6.53
CA VAL A 91 3.82 2.17 6.68
C VAL A 91 2.72 2.60 7.62
N ILE A 92 1.47 2.49 7.16
CA ILE A 92 0.27 2.72 7.97
C ILE A 92 -0.52 1.43 8.05
N LEU A 93 -0.75 0.97 9.29
CA LEU A 93 -1.69 -0.10 9.57
C LEU A 93 -3.08 0.51 9.79
N SER A 94 -4.07 0.04 9.03
CA SER A 94 -5.47 0.47 9.15
C SER A 94 -6.33 -0.68 9.63
N ASP A 95 -7.24 -0.41 10.57
CA ASP A 95 -8.18 -1.41 11.05
C ASP A 95 -9.41 -1.43 10.16
N ILE A 96 -9.56 -2.49 9.37
CA ILE A 96 -10.65 -2.58 8.40
C ILE A 96 -12.00 -2.94 9.02
N ARG A 97 -12.08 -3.20 10.34
CA ARG A 97 -13.37 -3.37 11.04
C ARG A 97 -14.16 -2.08 11.05
N SER A 98 -13.48 -0.94 11.20
CA SER A 98 -14.09 0.40 11.14
C SER A 98 -14.73 0.68 9.77
N SER A 99 -14.19 0.05 8.72
CA SER A 99 -14.66 0.16 7.34
C SER A 99 -15.85 -0.74 6.99
N LYS A 100 -16.29 -1.61 7.92
CA LYS A 100 -17.44 -2.53 7.76
C LYS A 100 -18.79 -1.96 8.23
N VAL A 101 -18.88 -0.65 8.48
CA VAL A 101 -20.11 0.07 8.89
C VAL A 101 -20.64 0.86 7.67
N LYS A 102 -21.84 0.71 7.09
CA LYS A 102 -23.04 -0.14 7.21
C LYS A 102 -23.55 -0.35 5.76
N LYS A 103 -24.18 -1.50 5.46
CA LYS A 103 -25.10 -1.60 4.31
C LYS A 103 -26.32 -0.72 4.53
#